data_AF-A0A2G4G5R4-F1
#
_entry.id   AF-A0A2G4G5R4-F1
#
_cell.length_a   1.000
_cell.length_b   1.000
_cell.length_c   1.000
_cell.angle_alpha   90.00
_cell.angle_beta   90.00
_cell.angle_gamma   90.00
#
_symmetry.space_group_name_H-M   'P 1'
#
loop_
_entity.id
_entity.type
_entity.pdbx_description
1 polymer ?
#
loop_
_entity_poly.entity_id
_entity_poly.type
_entity_poly.pdbx_seq_one_letter_code
_entity_poly.pdbx_strand_id
1 'polypeptide(L)'
;MSHAATDHNLATEEIRRYHHFITLALWLAAITGVEIVLIFLPVSLSIILTVLCVLSAIKFFAVILWFMHLIYDHRLLFWIFIAGMGLAFATFTALLSLFAVDRIDTKWFS
;
A
#
# COMPACT_ATOMS: atom_id res chain seq x y z
N MET A 1 -42.00 -20.04 -10.57
CA MET A 1 -41.65 -19.84 -9.15
C MET A 1 -40.15 -19.99 -8.87
N SER A 2 -39.37 -20.76 -9.65
CA SER A 2 -37.90 -20.88 -9.47
C SER A 2 -37.11 -19.61 -9.86
N HIS A 3 -37.58 -18.80 -10.81
CA HIS A 3 -36.81 -17.64 -11.31
C HIS A 3 -36.69 -16.47 -10.31
N ALA A 4 -37.73 -16.22 -9.48
CA ALA A 4 -37.74 -15.13 -8.50
C ALA A 4 -36.87 -15.41 -7.26
N ALA A 5 -36.65 -16.70 -6.93
CA ALA A 5 -35.75 -17.09 -5.84
C ALA A 5 -34.28 -16.92 -6.23
N THR A 6 -33.93 -17.13 -7.50
CA THR A 6 -32.55 -16.98 -7.99
C THR A 6 -32.10 -15.52 -7.98
N ASP A 7 -32.92 -14.57 -8.47
CA ASP A 7 -32.57 -13.14 -8.50
C ASP A 7 -32.30 -12.55 -7.11
N HIS A 8 -33.09 -12.94 -6.10
CA HIS A 8 -32.87 -12.46 -4.72
C HIS A 8 -31.53 -12.94 -4.16
N ASN A 9 -31.12 -14.18 -4.43
CA ASN A 9 -29.87 -14.72 -3.90
C ASN A 9 -28.64 -14.05 -4.54
N LEU A 10 -28.66 -13.78 -5.86
CA LEU A 10 -27.57 -13.10 -6.56
C LEU A 10 -27.38 -11.66 -6.07
N ALA A 11 -28.47 -10.90 -5.92
CA ALA A 11 -28.42 -9.55 -5.38
C ALA A 11 -27.82 -9.50 -3.97
N THR A 12 -28.13 -10.49 -3.13
CA THR A 12 -27.62 -10.57 -1.75
C THR A 12 -26.12 -10.87 -1.70
N GLU A 13 -25.61 -11.72 -2.59
CA GLU A 13 -24.18 -12.04 -2.68
C GLU A 13 -23.33 -10.88 -3.19
N GLU A 14 -23.80 -10.16 -4.21
CA GLU A 14 -23.11 -8.97 -4.74
C GLU A 14 -23.00 -7.88 -3.67
N ILE A 15 -24.11 -7.60 -2.98
CA ILE A 15 -24.16 -6.63 -1.87
C ILE A 15 -23.13 -6.99 -0.78
N ARG A 16 -23.00 -8.26 -0.40
CA ARG A 16 -22.03 -8.69 0.64
C ARG A 16 -20.59 -8.44 0.23
N ARG A 17 -20.26 -8.64 -1.05
CA ARG A 17 -18.92 -8.41 -1.60
C ARG A 17 -18.56 -6.92 -1.58
N TYR A 18 -19.48 -6.05 -2.00
CA TYR A 18 -19.28 -4.59 -1.96
C TYR A 18 -19.09 -4.05 -0.55
N HIS A 19 -19.85 -4.55 0.43
CA HIS A 19 -19.71 -4.11 1.82
C HIS A 19 -18.31 -4.35 2.39
N HIS A 20 -17.64 -5.45 2.01
CA HIS A 20 -16.29 -5.73 2.49
C HIS A 20 -15.27 -4.71 1.96
N PHE A 21 -15.32 -4.39 0.67
CA PHE A 21 -14.43 -3.37 0.07
C PHE A 21 -14.69 -1.97 0.60
N ILE A 22 -15.96 -1.60 0.77
CA ILE A 22 -16.35 -0.29 1.30
C ILE A 22 -15.89 -0.14 2.75
N THR A 23 -15.99 -1.19 3.56
CA THR A 23 -15.54 -1.16 4.96
C THR A 23 -14.03 -0.94 5.06
N LEU A 24 -13.25 -1.62 4.22
CA LEU A 24 -11.80 -1.44 4.16
C LEU A 24 -11.45 -0.03 3.67
N ALA A 25 -12.12 0.46 2.62
CA ALA A 25 -11.91 1.82 2.10
C ALA A 25 -12.15 2.88 3.17
N LEU A 26 -13.22 2.71 3.95
CA LEU A 26 -13.58 3.61 5.04
C LEU A 26 -12.52 3.60 6.15
N TRP A 27 -11.98 2.43 6.50
CA TRP A 27 -10.89 2.31 7.46
C TRP A 27 -9.61 3.02 6.98
N LEU A 28 -9.24 2.85 5.71
CA LEU A 28 -8.08 3.54 5.13
C LEU A 28 -8.28 5.06 5.09
N ALA A 29 -9.50 5.51 4.76
CA ALA A 29 -9.86 6.93 4.80
C ALA A 29 -9.77 7.49 6.23
N ALA A 30 -10.27 6.76 7.23
CA ALA A 30 -10.19 7.14 8.63
C ALA A 30 -8.73 7.25 9.11
N ILE A 31 -7.89 6.26 8.81
CA ILE A 31 -6.44 6.31 9.13
C ILE A 31 -5.78 7.54 8.48
N THR A 32 -6.16 7.87 7.25
CA THR A 32 -5.62 9.04 6.54
C THR A 32 -6.10 10.35 7.19
N GLY A 33 -7.35 10.42 7.63
CA GLY A 33 -7.84 11.56 8.42
C GLY A 33 -7.08 11.73 9.73
N VAL A 34 -6.79 10.64 10.44
CA VAL A 34 -5.96 10.64 11.66
C VAL A 34 -4.54 11.12 11.36
N GLU A 35 -3.94 10.68 10.25
CA GLU A 35 -2.60 11.10 9.85
C GLU A 35 -2.50 12.61 9.63
N ILE A 36 -3.50 13.19 8.95
CA ILE A 36 -3.59 14.64 8.75
C ILE A 36 -3.60 15.35 10.12
N VAL A 37 -4.45 14.92 11.04
CA VAL A 37 -4.50 15.50 12.40
C VAL A 37 -3.16 15.37 13.12
N LEU A 38 -2.50 14.20 13.00
CA LEU A 38 -1.23 13.92 13.66
C LEU A 38 -0.11 14.86 13.21
N ILE A 39 -0.10 15.26 11.94
CA ILE A 39 0.86 16.22 11.38
C ILE A 39 0.72 17.62 12.01
N PHE A 40 -0.49 18.00 12.45
CA PHE A 40 -0.73 19.29 13.09
C PHE A 40 -0.38 19.31 14.59
N LEU A 41 -0.10 18.16 15.22
CA LEU A 41 0.30 18.13 16.61
C LEU A 41 1.78 18.60 16.76
N PRO A 42 2.10 19.41 17.79
CA PRO A 42 3.47 19.84 18.09
C PRO A 42 4.28 18.73 18.79
N VAL A 43 4.38 17.56 18.15
CA VAL A 43 5.23 16.44 18.58
C VAL A 43 6.60 16.50 17.90
N SER A 44 7.57 15.74 18.39
CA SER A 44 8.93 15.76 17.83
C SER A 44 8.95 15.24 16.40
N LEU A 45 9.72 15.90 15.53
CA LEU A 45 9.82 15.59 14.11
C LEU A 45 10.17 14.12 13.85
N SER A 46 11.10 13.56 14.62
CA SER A 46 11.50 12.16 14.49
C SER A 46 10.34 11.20 14.70
N ILE A 47 9.49 11.46 15.70
CA ILE A 47 8.33 10.61 15.98
C ILE A 47 7.29 10.73 14.87
N ILE A 48 7.01 11.95 14.40
CA ILE A 48 6.09 12.18 13.28
C ILE A 48 6.55 11.39 12.05
N LEU A 49 7.82 11.52 11.65
CA LEU A 49 8.36 10.85 10.47
C LEU A 49 8.29 9.33 10.59
N THR A 50 8.63 8.77 11.76
CA THR A 50 8.52 7.32 11.97
C THR A 50 7.07 6.86 11.88
N VAL A 51 6.12 7.56 12.50
CA VAL A 51 4.70 7.19 12.48
C VAL A 51 4.12 7.31 11.08
N LEU A 52 4.38 8.40 10.35
CA LEU A 52 3.93 8.57 8.97
C LEU A 52 4.51 7.50 8.05
N CYS A 53 5.78 7.15 8.22
CA CYS A 53 6.41 6.08 7.45
C CYS A 53 5.73 4.72 7.71
N VAL A 54 5.47 4.39 8.98
CA VAL A 54 4.76 3.15 9.36
C VAL A 54 3.32 3.15 8.85
N LEU A 55 2.56 4.23 9.02
CA LEU A 55 1.18 4.35 8.55
C LEU A 55 1.09 4.25 7.02
N SER A 56 2.04 4.85 6.31
CA SER A 56 2.15 4.74 4.84
C SER A 56 2.42 3.30 4.41
N ALA A 57 3.37 2.61 5.05
CA ALA A 57 3.65 1.21 4.77
C ALA A 57 2.42 0.31 5.02
N ILE A 58 1.75 0.47 6.16
CA ILE A 58 0.54 -0.29 6.49
C ILE A 58 -0.55 -0.07 5.44
N LYS A 59 -0.80 1.18 5.06
CA LYS A 59 -1.81 1.51 4.03
C LYS A 59 -1.46 0.90 2.69
N PHE A 60 -0.20 0.97 2.28
CA PHE A 60 0.27 0.36 1.04
C PHE A 60 0.00 -1.16 1.03
N PHE A 61 0.40 -1.89 2.08
CA PHE A 61 0.13 -3.33 2.17
C PHE A 61 -1.36 -3.65 2.24
N ALA A 62 -2.16 -2.85 2.97
CA ALA A 62 -3.61 -3.04 3.02
C ALA A 62 -4.24 -2.92 1.62
N VAL A 63 -3.80 -1.96 0.80
CA VAL A 63 -4.27 -1.80 -0.58
C VAL A 63 -3.90 -2.99 -1.45
N ILE A 64 -2.65 -3.43 -1.40
CA ILE A 64 -2.18 -4.53 -2.24
C ILE A 64 -2.85 -5.85 -1.86
N LEU A 65 -2.91 -6.16 -0.56
CA LEU A 65 -3.42 -7.45 -0.11
C LEU A 65 -4.93 -7.57 -0.31
N TRP A 66 -5.69 -6.50 -0.03
CA TRP A 66 -7.16 -6.53 -0.10
C TRP A 66 -7.74 -5.91 -1.38
N PHE A 67 -7.34 -4.70 -1.78
CA PHE A 67 -7.92 -4.05 -2.96
C PHE A 67 -7.44 -4.67 -4.26
N MET A 68 -6.16 -5.05 -4.35
CA MET A 68 -5.67 -5.85 -5.48
C MET A 68 -5.94 -7.35 -5.32
N HIS A 69 -6.70 -7.75 -4.28
CA HIS A 69 -7.13 -9.12 -4.02
C HIS A 69 -6.00 -10.14 -3.93
N LEU A 70 -4.76 -9.72 -3.70
CA LEU A 70 -3.58 -10.60 -3.74
C LEU A 70 -3.69 -11.77 -2.74
N ILE A 71 -4.43 -11.58 -1.64
CA ILE A 71 -4.70 -12.63 -0.65
C ILE A 71 -5.66 -13.73 -1.16
N TYR A 72 -6.53 -13.40 -2.12
CA TYR A 72 -7.53 -14.30 -2.72
C TYR A 72 -7.12 -14.82 -4.09
N ASP A 73 -6.06 -14.25 -4.67
CA ASP A 73 -5.56 -14.60 -5.99
C ASP A 73 -4.54 -15.75 -5.95
N HIS A 74 -4.14 -16.23 -7.13
CA HIS A 74 -3.18 -17.32 -7.25
C HIS A 74 -1.80 -16.90 -6.72
N ARG A 75 -1.10 -17.84 -6.08
CA ARG A 75 0.23 -17.60 -5.48
C ARG A 75 1.27 -17.05 -6.47
N LEU A 76 1.10 -17.28 -7.77
CA LEU A 76 1.99 -16.72 -8.81
C LEU A 76 1.94 -15.19 -8.87
N LEU A 77 0.75 -14.59 -8.78
CA LEU A 77 0.60 -13.13 -8.78
C LEU A 77 1.17 -12.51 -7.51
N PHE A 78 1.09 -13.20 -6.39
CA PHE A 78 1.78 -12.80 -5.16
C PHE A 78 3.30 -12.75 -5.34
N TRP A 79 3.91 -13.81 -5.91
CA TRP A 79 5.36 -13.87 -6.11
C TRP A 79 5.87 -12.85 -7.14
N ILE A 80 5.15 -12.64 -8.26
CA ILE A 80 5.57 -11.64 -9.28
C ILE A 80 5.51 -10.22 -8.69
N PHE A 81 4.52 -9.94 -7.85
CA PHE A 81 4.37 -8.65 -7.20
C PHE A 81 5.48 -8.38 -6.17
N ILE A 82 5.76 -9.36 -5.31
CA ILE A 82 6.85 -9.26 -4.33
C ILE A 82 8.22 -9.16 -5.04
N ALA A 83 8.43 -9.88 -6.14
CA ALA A 83 9.64 -9.73 -6.95
C ALA A 83 9.79 -8.31 -7.52
N GLY A 84 8.70 -7.72 -8.02
CA GLY A 84 8.67 -6.33 -8.46
C GLY A 84 8.96 -5.33 -7.33
N MET A 85 8.39 -5.54 -6.14
CA MET A 85 8.68 -4.71 -4.96
C MET A 85 10.15 -4.83 -4.53
N GLY A 86 10.70 -6.05 -4.53
CA GLY A 86 12.11 -6.29 -4.25
C GLY A 86 13.02 -5.60 -5.26
N LEU A 87 12.67 -5.65 -6.55
CA LEU A 87 13.41 -4.95 -7.61
C LEU A 87 13.35 -3.42 -7.45
N ALA A 88 12.19 -2.87 -7.09
CA ALA A 88 12.04 -1.44 -6.80
C ALA A 88 12.92 -1.00 -5.62
N PHE A 89 12.93 -1.75 -4.51
CA PHE A 89 13.81 -1.48 -3.38
C PHE A 89 15.29 -1.66 -3.72
N ALA A 90 15.64 -2.69 -4.51
CA ALA A 90 17.01 -2.95 -4.94
C ALA A 90 17.54 -1.81 -5.82
N THR A 91 16.75 -1.37 -6.79
CA THR A 91 17.14 -0.24 -7.65
C THR A 91 17.17 1.09 -6.90
N PHE A 92 16.22 1.34 -6.00
CA PHE A 92 16.24 2.52 -5.13
C PHE A 92 17.49 2.57 -4.25
N THR A 93 17.83 1.46 -3.58
CA THR A 93 19.05 1.38 -2.75
C THR A 93 20.33 1.43 -3.59
N ALA A 94 20.36 0.84 -4.79
CA ALA A 94 21.48 0.96 -5.71
C ALA A 94 21.71 2.41 -6.16
N LEU A 95 20.64 3.16 -6.45
CA LEU A 95 20.73 4.59 -6.78
C LEU A 95 21.23 5.41 -5.61
N LEU A 96 20.71 5.17 -4.40
CA LEU A 96 21.22 5.82 -3.19
C LEU A 96 22.69 5.52 -2.98
N SER A 97 23.14 4.28 -3.18
CA SER A 97 24.55 3.92 -3.10
C SER A 97 25.39 4.59 -4.19
N LEU A 98 24.87 4.73 -5.41
CA LEU A 98 25.57 5.36 -6.53
C LEU A 98 25.81 6.85 -6.26
N PHE A 99 24.82 7.55 -5.70
CA PHE A 99 24.89 8.99 -5.43
C PHE A 99 25.46 9.33 -4.03
N ALA A 100 25.36 8.43 -3.05
CA ALA A 100 25.94 8.64 -1.72
C ALA A 100 27.45 8.36 -1.67
N VAL A 101 28.00 7.68 -2.68
CA VAL A 101 29.44 7.52 -2.83
C VAL A 101 30.03 8.86 -3.26
N ASP A 102 30.59 9.56 -2.27
CA ASP A 102 31.36 10.81 -2.31
C ASP A 102 32.67 10.70 -3.14
N ARG A 103 32.69 9.85 -4.18
CA ARG A 103 33.83 9.58 -5.09
C ARG A 103 33.50 10.04 -6.50
N ILE A 104 32.95 11.23 -6.67
CA ILE A 104 32.98 11.89 -7.98
C ILE A 104 34.43 12.33 -8.18
N ASP A 105 35.24 11.45 -8.77
CA ASP A 105 36.64 11.72 -9.08
C ASP A 105 36.72 12.72 -10.24
N THR A 106 36.58 14.02 -9.92
CA THR A 106 36.64 15.13 -10.89
C THR A 106 38.03 15.38 -11.46
N LYS A 107 39.03 14.54 -11.13
CA LYS A 107 40.41 14.61 -11.65
C LYS A 107 40.50 14.48 -13.18
N TRP A 108 39.45 14.00 -13.83
CA TRP A 108 39.34 13.92 -15.30
C TRP A 108 38.85 15.20 -15.98
N PHE A 109 38.40 16.20 -15.20
CA PHE A 109 37.92 17.49 -15.71
C PHE A 109 38.91 18.64 -15.44
N SER A 110 40.16 18.34 -15.07
CA SER A 110 41.27 19.29 -14.94
C SER A 110 42.49 18.87 -15.74
#